data_AF-A0A7C2E7D1-F1
#
_entry.id   AF-A0A7C2E7D1-F1
#
_cell.length_a   1.000
_cell.length_b   1.000
_cell.length_c   1.000
_cell.angle_alpha   90.00
_cell.angle_beta   90.00
_cell.angle_gamma   90.00
#
_symmetry.space_group_name_H-M   'P 1'
#
loop_
_entity.id
_entity.type
_entity.pdbx_description
1 polymer ?
#
loop_
_entity_poly.entity_id
_entity_poly.type
_entity_poly.pdbx_seq_one_letter_code
_entity_poly.pdbx_strand_id
1 'polypeptide(L)' 'MTPQLDRTRPPATPPLEPLRLPPVDELRLSNELEVLLVDDARFPMTHVRLGFHAGARFDPPPLAGLSELAAQ' A
#
# COMPACT_ATOMS: atom_id res chain seq x y z
N MET A 1 39.33 22.51 1.87
CA MET A 1 39.16 23.47 0.76
C MET A 1 37.77 23.26 0.20
N THR A 2 36.80 24.11 0.56
CA THR A 2 35.40 23.98 0.13
C THR A 2 35.27 24.51 -1.30
N PRO A 3 34.62 23.79 -2.23
CA PRO A 3 34.45 24.29 -3.58
C PRO A 3 33.56 25.54 -3.59
N GLN A 4 33.99 26.57 -4.31
CA GLN A 4 33.28 27.84 -4.40
C GLN A 4 32.11 27.67 -5.38
N LEU A 5 30.89 27.68 -4.85
CA LEU A 5 29.66 27.45 -5.62
C LEU A 5 29.27 28.71 -6.41
N ASP A 6 29.06 28.55 -7.72
CA ASP A 6 28.56 29.61 -8.59
C ASP A 6 27.06 29.86 -8.34
N ARG A 7 26.76 31.03 -7.79
CA ARG A 7 25.39 31.45 -7.39
C ARG A 7 24.64 32.20 -8.50
N THR A 8 25.26 32.38 -9.68
CA THR A 8 24.63 33.06 -10.82
C THR A 8 23.79 32.13 -11.67
N ARG A 9 23.96 30.82 -11.50
CA ARG A 9 23.20 29.79 -12.21
C ARG A 9 22.27 29.05 -11.24
N PRO A 10 21.02 28.78 -11.63
CA PRO A 10 20.17 27.90 -10.85
C PRO A 10 20.80 26.49 -10.80
N PRO A 11 20.59 25.76 -9.70
CA PRO A 11 21.06 24.38 -9.60
C PRO A 11 20.41 23.53 -10.70
N ALA A 12 21.22 22.72 -11.39
CA ALA A 12 20.70 21.76 -12.36
C ALA A 12 19.95 20.66 -11.61
N THR A 13 18.66 20.51 -11.91
CA THR A 13 17.85 19.41 -11.36
C THR A 13 17.97 18.23 -12.32
N PRO A 14 18.45 17.05 -11.87
CA PRO A 14 18.43 15.86 -12.71
C PRO A 14 16.98 15.48 -13.05
N PRO A 15 16.75 14.77 -14.16
CA PRO A 15 15.44 14.21 -14.48
C PRO A 15 14.93 13.33 -13.32
N LEU A 16 13.62 13.35 -13.10
CA LEU A 16 12.98 12.46 -12.14
C LEU A 16 13.21 11.00 -12.57
N GLU A 17 13.59 10.15 -11.62
CA GLU A 17 13.63 8.73 -11.86
C GLU A 17 12.21 8.20 -12.12
N PRO A 18 12.03 7.29 -13.09
CA PRO A 18 10.74 6.67 -13.32
C PRO A 18 10.28 5.87 -12.09
N LEU A 19 9.03 6.08 -11.69
CA LEU A 19 8.38 5.26 -10.66
C LEU A 19 8.28 3.81 -11.14
N ARG A 20 8.93 2.88 -10.43
CA ARG A 20 8.80 1.44 -10.65
C ARG A 20 8.03 0.81 -9.51
N LEU A 21 6.78 0.45 -9.79
CA LEU A 21 5.95 -0.32 -8.88
C LEU A 21 6.38 -1.80 -8.90
N PRO A 22 6.34 -2.49 -7.75
CA PRO A 22 6.53 -3.94 -7.73
C PRO A 22 5.41 -4.64 -8.51
N PRO A 23 5.68 -5.84 -9.07
CA PRO A 23 4.64 -6.65 -9.68
C PRO A 23 3.60 -7.06 -8.64
N VAL A 24 2.35 -7.25 -9.09
CA VAL A 24 1.25 -7.74 -8.29
C VAL A 24 0.72 -9.00 -8.94
N ASP A 25 0.79 -10.13 -8.24
CA ASP A 25 0.21 -11.39 -8.68
C ASP A 25 -1.17 -11.56 -8.03
N GLU A 26 -2.18 -11.81 -8.85
CA GLU A 26 -3.54 -12.10 -8.40
C GLU A 26 -3.79 -13.60 -8.45
N LEU A 27 -4.20 -14.17 -7.32
CA LEU A 27 -4.50 -15.60 -7.22
C LEU A 27 -5.77 -15.83 -6.40
N ARG A 28 -6.47 -16.90 -6.73
CA ARG A 28 -7.67 -17.31 -6.02
C ARG A 28 -7.46 -18.66 -5.36
N LEU A 29 -7.70 -18.71 -4.06
CA LEU A 29 -7.63 -19.94 -3.28
C LEU A 29 -8.86 -20.81 -3.54
N SER A 30 -8.81 -22.09 -3.14
CA SER A 30 -9.91 -23.04 -3.34
C SER A 30 -11.20 -22.70 -2.58
N ASN A 31 -11.14 -21.77 -1.63
CA ASN A 31 -12.29 -21.22 -0.91
C ASN A 31 -12.76 -19.87 -1.49
N GLU A 32 -12.34 -19.55 -2.72
CA GLU A 32 -12.64 -18.31 -3.44
C GLU A 32 -12.04 -17.03 -2.82
N LEU A 33 -11.14 -17.14 -1.84
CA LEU A 33 -10.42 -15.96 -1.34
C LEU A 33 -9.47 -15.43 -2.42
N GLU A 34 -9.63 -14.15 -2.75
CA GLU A 34 -8.71 -13.43 -3.62
C GLU A 34 -7.50 -12.94 -2.83
N VAL A 35 -6.31 -13.21 -3.36
CA VAL A 35 -5.03 -12.84 -2.76
C VAL A 35 -4.25 -12.02 -3.78
N LEU A 36 -3.79 -10.85 -3.33
CA LEU A 36 -2.87 -9.99 -4.06
C LEU A 36 -1.48 -10.15 -3.43
N LEU A 37 -0.56 -10.79 -4.14
CA LEU A 37 0.82 -10.95 -3.71
C LEU A 37 1.67 -9.84 -4.33
N VAL A 38 2.34 -9.07 -3.48
CA VAL A 38 3.30 -8.05 -3.90
C VAL A 38 4.68 -8.50 -3.44
N ASP A 39 5.52 -8.91 -4.39
CA ASP A 39 6.91 -9.26 -4.11
C ASP A 39 7.82 -8.03 -4.28
N ASP A 40 8.36 -7.53 -3.17
CA ASP A 40 9.28 -6.40 -3.13
C ASP A 40 10.55 -6.73 -2.33
N ALA A 41 11.56 -7.26 -3.02
CA ALA A 41 12.83 -7.65 -2.44
C ALA A 41 13.69 -6.48 -1.91
N ARG A 42 13.28 -5.21 -2.12
CA ARG A 42 14.00 -4.04 -1.61
C ARG A 42 13.80 -3.86 -0.11
N PHE A 43 12.80 -4.51 0.48
CA PHE A 43 12.44 -4.34 1.88
C PHE A 43 12.27 -5.71 2.57
N PRO A 44 13.11 -6.06 3.55
CA PRO A 44 13.11 -7.38 4.19
C PRO A 44 12.02 -7.50 5.26
N MET A 45 10.77 -7.25 4.88
CA MET A 45 9.61 -7.34 5.76
C MET A 45 8.45 -7.94 5.00
N THR A 46 7.65 -8.75 5.69
CA THR A 46 6.38 -9.24 5.17
C THR A 46 5.24 -8.51 5.87
N HIS A 47 4.29 -8.00 5.10
CA HIS A 47 3.09 -7.36 5.61
C HIS A 47 1.87 -8.06 5.02
N VAL A 48 0.92 -8.42 5.87
CA VAL A 48 -0.31 -9.11 5.47
C VAL A 48 -1.49 -8.29 5.92
N ARG A 49 -2.45 -8.07 5.02
CA ARG A 49 -3.73 -7.44 5.31
C ARG A 49 -4.85 -8.35 4.86
N LEU A 50 -5.83 -8.53 5.72
CA LEU A 50 -7.08 -9.21 5.39
C LEU A 50 -8.21 -8.19 5.43
N GLY A 51 -9.03 -8.18 4.39
CA GLY A 51 -10.19 -7.32 4.27
C GLY A 51 -11.43 -8.14 3.98
N PHE A 52 -12.58 -7.63 4.42
CA PHE A 52 -13.88 -8.22 4.14
C PHE A 52 -14.75 -7.19 3.42
N HIS A 53 -15.61 -7.65 2.51
CA HIS A 53 -16.68 -6.83 1.95
C HIS A 53 -17.84 -6.69 2.97
N ALA A 54 -17.53 -6.11 4.13
CA ALA A 54 -18.42 -5.92 5.26
C ALA A 54 -18.21 -4.52 5.87
N GLY A 55 -18.97 -4.20 6.92
CA GLY A 55 -18.88 -2.92 7.64
C GLY A 55 -20.26 -2.40 8.06
N ALA A 56 -20.29 -1.21 8.67
CA ALA A 56 -21.49 -0.67 9.31
C ALA A 56 -22.72 -0.57 8.41
N ARG A 57 -22.52 -0.48 7.08
CA ARG A 57 -23.60 -0.53 6.08
C ARG A 57 -24.45 -1.81 6.18
N PHE A 58 -23.85 -2.91 6.63
CA PHE A 58 -24.47 -4.22 6.74
C PHE A 58 -24.89 -4.56 8.16
N ASP A 59 -24.74 -3.64 9.11
CA ASP A 59 -25.23 -3.83 10.47
C ASP A 59 -26.78 -3.89 10.44
N PRO A 60 -27.40 -4.91 11.05
CA PRO A 60 -28.84 -4.92 11.23
C PRO A 60 -29.30 -3.69 12.03
N PRO A 61 -30.48 -3.11 11.77
CA PRO A 61 -30.96 -1.93 12.49
C PRO A 61 -30.90 -2.02 14.03
N PRO A 62 -31.25 -3.16 14.69
CA PRO A 62 -31.15 -3.25 16.15
C PRO A 62 -29.71 -3.45 16.66
N LEU A 63 -28.72 -3.62 15.78
CA LEU A 63 -27.34 -3.97 16.10
C LEU A 63 -26.34 -3.00 15.43
N ALA A 64 -26.68 -1.70 15.40
CA ALA A 64 -25.76 -0.68 14.91
C ALA A 64 -24.43 -0.72 15.70
N GLY A 65 -23.30 -0.77 14.99
CA GLY A 65 -21.97 -0.89 15.58
C GLY A 65 -21.47 -2.34 15.70
N LEU A 66 -22.25 -3.33 15.27
CA LEU A 66 -21.86 -4.75 15.30
C LEU A 66 -20.57 -5.01 14.53
N SER A 67 -20.47 -4.49 13.31
CA SER A 67 -19.26 -4.65 12.49
C SER A 67 -18.01 -4.07 13.13
N GLU A 68 -18.14 -2.95 13.86
CA GLU A 68 -17.02 -2.34 14.58
C GLU A 68 -16.62 -3.18 15.80
N LEU A 69 -17.60 -3.69 16.55
CA LEU A 69 -17.34 -4.63 17.65
C LEU A 69 -16.65 -5.91 17.15
N ALA A 70 -17.05 -6.42 15.99
CA ALA A 70 -16.48 -7.64 15.41
C ALA A 70 -15.05 -7.45 14.85
N ALA A 71 -14.63 -6.20 14.61
CA ALA A 71 -13.31 -5.88 14.08
C ALA A 71 -12.25 -5.61 15.17
N GLN A 72 -12.66 -5.57 16.44
CA GLN A 72 -11.78 -5.47 17.62
C GLN A 72 -11.07 -6.79 17.88
#